data_AF-A0A1K0JFF8-F1
#
_entry.id   AF-A0A1K0JFF8-F1
#
_cell.length_a   1.000
_cell.length_b   1.000
_cell.length_c   1.000
_cell.angle_alpha   90.00
_cell.angle_beta   90.00
_cell.angle_gamma   90.00
#
_symmetry.space_group_name_H-M   'P 1'
#
loop_
_entity.id
_entity.type
_entity.pdbx_description
1 polymer ?
#
loop_
_entity_poly.entity_id
_entity_poly.type
_entity_poly.pdbx_seq_one_letter_code
_entity_poly.pdbx_strand_id
1 'polypeptide(L)'
;MSQPASAVRAVIGAVLTGQVRPFGPKGVPSGIAKTAADDRIRVTALGLEGDAQGDPRHHGGPEKALHHYAFDHYPAWREELAAQGAQGNGVLDVAGAFGENLSTTGLTEAAVCIGDRFRLGSALVEVSQAR
;
A
#
# COMPACT_ATOMS: atom_id res chain seq x y z
N MET A 1 -3.53 -16.27 -31.64
CA MET A 1 -4.51 -16.30 -30.54
C MET A 1 -3.71 -16.08 -29.26
N SER A 2 -3.93 -14.97 -28.55
CA SER A 2 -3.24 -14.70 -27.28
C SER A 2 -3.70 -15.72 -26.25
N GLN A 3 -2.77 -16.39 -25.55
CA GLN A 3 -3.14 -17.19 -24.39
C GLN A 3 -3.80 -16.26 -23.36
N PRO A 4 -4.87 -16.71 -22.66
CA PRO A 4 -5.39 -15.95 -21.53
C PRO A 4 -4.26 -15.78 -20.51
N ALA A 5 -4.01 -14.55 -20.08
CA ALA A 5 -3.05 -14.29 -19.03
C ALA A 5 -3.39 -15.16 -17.81
N SER A 6 -2.41 -15.90 -17.30
CA SER A 6 -2.59 -16.70 -16.09
C SER A 6 -3.05 -15.77 -14.96
N ALA A 7 -4.07 -16.18 -14.21
CA ALA A 7 -4.55 -15.41 -13.07
C ALA A 7 -3.44 -15.23 -12.05
N VAL A 8 -2.96 -13.99 -11.87
CA VAL A 8 -1.97 -13.65 -10.85
C VAL A 8 -2.62 -13.79 -9.48
N ARG A 9 -1.93 -14.46 -8.57
CA ARG A 9 -2.34 -14.60 -7.17
C ARG A 9 -1.23 -14.09 -6.28
N ALA A 10 -1.62 -13.36 -5.25
CA ALA A 10 -0.70 -12.79 -4.27
C ALA A 10 -1.27 -12.95 -2.87
N VAL A 11 -0.38 -13.05 -1.89
CA VAL A 11 -0.74 -13.06 -0.48
C VAL A 11 -0.61 -11.64 0.04
N ILE A 12 -1.68 -11.13 0.66
CA ILE A 12 -1.61 -9.89 1.46
C ILE A 12 -1.07 -10.29 2.83
N GLY A 13 0.16 -9.85 3.13
CA GLY A 13 0.81 -10.10 4.42
C GLY A 13 0.32 -9.15 5.51
N ALA A 14 -0.07 -7.94 5.14
CA ALA A 14 -0.66 -6.96 6.04
C ALA A 14 -1.69 -6.08 5.32
N VAL A 15 -2.80 -5.80 6.02
CA VAL A 15 -3.73 -4.73 5.70
C VAL A 15 -3.49 -3.62 6.72
N LEU A 16 -3.20 -2.41 6.27
CA LEU A 16 -2.85 -1.30 7.14
C LEU A 16 -3.80 -0.12 7.00
N THR A 17 -4.15 0.47 8.14
CA THR A 17 -4.99 1.67 8.24
C THR A 17 -4.35 2.67 9.19
N GLY A 18 -4.70 3.95 9.05
CA GLY A 18 -4.20 4.99 9.94
C GLY A 18 -5.04 6.26 9.86
N GLN A 19 -5.06 6.99 10.97
CA GLN A 19 -5.71 8.29 11.04
C GLN A 19 -4.74 9.41 10.65
N VAL A 20 -5.29 10.54 10.21
CA VAL A 20 -4.50 11.73 9.88
C VAL A 20 -3.84 12.28 11.14
N ARG A 21 -2.52 12.47 11.09
CA ARG A 21 -1.72 13.10 12.14
C ARG A 21 -0.69 14.06 11.56
N PRO A 22 -0.22 15.06 12.32
CA PRO A 22 0.85 15.94 11.87
C PRO A 22 2.12 15.15 11.52
N PHE A 23 2.74 15.45 10.39
CA PHE A 23 3.96 14.80 9.92
C PHE A 23 5.06 15.81 9.54
N GLY A 24 6.29 15.46 9.91
CA GLY A 24 7.49 16.26 9.65
C GLY A 24 7.54 17.58 10.43
N PRO A 25 8.60 18.38 10.24
CA PRO A 25 8.83 19.62 11.00
C PRO A 25 7.73 20.67 10.83
N LYS A 26 7.01 20.63 9.71
CA LYS A 26 5.92 21.57 9.39
C LYS A 26 4.54 21.08 9.86
N GLY A 27 4.46 19.88 10.44
CA GLY A 27 3.20 19.33 10.95
C GLY A 27 2.12 19.15 9.88
N VAL A 28 2.50 18.81 8.64
CA VAL A 28 1.56 18.65 7.54
C VAL A 28 0.60 17.49 7.87
N PRO A 29 -0.73 17.66 7.74
CA PRO A 29 -1.68 16.58 7.95
C PRO A 29 -1.38 15.39 7.02
N SER A 30 -1.12 14.21 7.60
CA SER A 30 -0.76 13.03 6.83
C SER A 30 -1.32 11.74 7.44
N GLY A 31 -1.83 10.86 6.59
CA GLY A 31 -2.18 9.48 6.93
C GLY A 31 -1.07 8.49 6.56
N ILE A 32 0.17 8.96 6.36
CA ILE A 32 1.28 8.09 5.90
C ILE A 32 1.58 6.97 6.87
N ALA A 33 1.46 7.23 8.17
CA ALA A 33 1.86 6.26 9.15
C ALA A 33 0.67 5.45 9.61
N LYS A 34 0.61 4.24 9.07
CA LYS A 34 -0.44 3.25 9.26
C LYS A 34 0.08 2.09 10.11
N THR A 35 -0.82 1.36 10.75
CA THR A 35 -0.52 0.15 11.50
C THR A 35 -1.30 -1.02 10.94
N ALA A 36 -0.78 -2.22 11.08
CA ALA A 36 -1.49 -3.43 10.67
C ALA A 36 -2.83 -3.54 11.44
N ALA A 37 -3.89 -3.88 10.73
CA ALA A 37 -5.17 -4.20 11.31
C ALA A 37 -5.16 -5.65 11.82
N ASP A 38 -5.76 -5.87 12.99
CA ASP A 38 -5.83 -7.20 13.63
C ASP A 38 -7.05 -8.03 13.18
N ASP A 39 -7.96 -7.45 12.38
CA ASP A 39 -9.17 -8.11 11.89
C ASP A 39 -9.51 -7.66 10.44
N ARG A 40 -10.53 -8.28 9.87
CA ARG A 40 -11.08 -7.98 8.55
C ARG A 40 -11.56 -6.53 8.50
N ILE A 41 -11.05 -5.80 7.51
CA ILE A 41 -11.44 -4.41 7.26
C ILE A 41 -12.39 -4.34 6.06
N ARG A 42 -13.44 -3.54 6.19
CA ARG A 42 -14.35 -3.24 5.09
C ARG A 42 -13.68 -2.34 4.06
N VAL A 43 -13.73 -2.75 2.79
CA VAL A 43 -13.37 -1.90 1.66
C VAL A 43 -14.60 -1.08 1.25
N THR A 44 -14.42 0.23 1.14
CA THR A 44 -15.43 1.16 0.60
C THR A 44 -14.95 1.76 -0.72
N ALA A 45 -15.82 2.48 -1.43
CA ALA A 45 -15.44 3.18 -2.66
C ALA A 45 -14.40 4.29 -2.45
N LEU A 46 -14.17 4.74 -1.21
CA LEU A 46 -13.23 5.81 -0.89
C LEU A 46 -12.03 5.34 -0.05
N GLY A 47 -11.97 4.04 0.26
CA GLY A 47 -10.86 3.41 0.99
C GLY A 47 -11.28 2.44 2.07
N LEU A 48 -10.34 2.04 2.91
CA LEU A 48 -10.57 1.13 4.02
C LEU A 48 -11.29 1.83 5.18
N GLU A 49 -12.23 1.13 5.81
CA GLU A 49 -12.84 1.61 7.04
C GLU A 49 -11.79 1.83 8.14
N GLY A 50 -11.82 3.01 8.76
CA GLY A 50 -10.82 3.41 9.75
C GLY A 50 -9.52 3.98 9.18
N ASP A 51 -9.36 4.04 7.85
CA ASP A 51 -8.24 4.73 7.20
C ASP A 51 -8.59 6.16 6.82
N ALA A 52 -7.60 7.06 6.81
CA ALA A 52 -7.79 8.46 6.47
C ALA A 52 -6.64 9.01 5.63
N GLN A 53 -6.97 9.99 4.78
CA GLN A 53 -6.03 10.64 3.86
C GLN A 53 -5.85 12.11 4.25
N GLY A 54 -4.60 12.58 4.30
CA GLY A 54 -4.28 13.93 4.77
C GLY A 54 -4.72 15.06 3.82
N ASP A 55 -4.78 14.79 2.52
CA ASP A 55 -5.33 15.71 1.52
C ASP A 55 -6.19 14.94 0.50
N PRO A 56 -7.50 14.80 0.75
CA PRO A 56 -8.39 14.04 -0.13
C PRO A 56 -8.49 14.60 -1.55
N ARG A 57 -8.16 15.88 -1.77
CA ARG A 57 -8.23 16.51 -3.10
C ARG A 57 -7.15 15.96 -4.03
N HIS A 58 -5.96 15.72 -3.50
CA HIS A 58 -4.81 15.25 -4.28
C HIS A 58 -4.53 13.76 -4.08
N HIS A 59 -4.77 13.24 -2.86
CA HIS A 59 -4.44 11.87 -2.47
C HIS A 59 -5.68 10.99 -2.31
N GLY A 60 -6.88 11.50 -2.56
CA GLY A 60 -8.12 10.76 -2.42
C GLY A 60 -8.92 10.61 -3.70
N GLY A 61 -10.17 10.21 -3.48
CA GLY A 61 -11.08 9.80 -4.54
C GLY A 61 -11.02 8.29 -4.82
N PRO A 62 -12.00 7.75 -5.58
CA PRO A 62 -12.12 6.32 -5.82
C PRO A 62 -10.91 5.70 -6.50
N GLU A 63 -10.24 6.46 -7.39
CA GLU A 63 -9.02 6.05 -8.08
C GLU A 63 -7.80 5.93 -7.16
N LYS A 64 -7.88 6.43 -5.92
CA LYS A 64 -6.81 6.38 -4.91
C LYS A 64 -7.33 5.84 -3.57
N ALA A 65 -8.39 5.02 -3.61
CA ALA A 65 -9.01 4.45 -2.43
C ALA A 65 -8.07 3.50 -1.67
N LEU A 66 -7.22 2.76 -2.39
CA LEU A 66 -6.28 1.79 -1.81
C LEU A 66 -4.88 2.06 -2.34
N HIS A 67 -3.90 2.05 -1.44
CA HIS A 67 -2.48 2.07 -1.77
C HIS A 67 -1.90 0.67 -1.61
N HIS A 68 -1.22 0.17 -2.64
CA HIS A 68 -0.50 -1.10 -2.64
C HIS A 68 1.02 -0.87 -2.72
N TYR A 69 1.78 -1.68 -1.97
CA TYR A 69 3.23 -1.74 -2.11
C TYR A 69 3.73 -3.19 -1.97
N ALA A 70 4.68 -3.56 -2.82
CA ALA A 70 5.30 -4.89 -2.77
C ALA A 70 6.28 -4.95 -1.60
N PHE A 71 6.01 -5.85 -0.64
CA PHE A 71 6.92 -6.11 0.47
C PHE A 71 8.25 -6.70 -0.03
N ASP A 72 8.26 -7.30 -1.22
CA ASP A 72 9.44 -7.78 -1.94
C ASP A 72 10.54 -6.71 -2.07
N HIS A 73 10.18 -5.41 -2.06
CA HIS A 73 11.12 -4.30 -2.20
C HIS A 73 11.78 -3.87 -0.89
N TYR A 74 11.23 -4.24 0.27
CA TYR A 74 11.75 -3.83 1.58
C TYR A 74 13.21 -4.26 1.84
N PRO A 75 13.65 -5.49 1.51
CA PRO A 75 15.05 -5.87 1.63
C PRO A 75 16.01 -4.95 0.87
N ALA A 76 15.68 -4.58 -0.37
CA ALA A 76 16.52 -3.71 -1.18
C ALA A 76 16.68 -2.32 -0.55
N TRP A 77 15.61 -1.74 -0.02
CA TRP A 77 15.69 -0.46 0.70
C TRP A 77 16.55 -0.53 1.96
N ARG A 78 16.45 -1.64 2.73
CA ARG A 78 17.31 -1.83 3.91
C ARG A 78 18.78 -1.90 3.52
N GLU A 79 19.10 -2.65 2.47
CA GLU A 79 20.47 -2.78 1.96
C GLU A 79 21.01 -1.44 1.44
N GLU A 80 20.23 -0.71 0.66
CA GLU A 80 20.62 0.59 0.12
C GLU A 80 20.89 1.62 1.22
N LEU A 81 20.00 1.73 2.20
CA LEU A 81 20.18 2.67 3.32
C LEU A 81 21.36 2.29 4.22
N ALA A 82 21.56 0.98 4.47
CA ALA A 82 22.72 0.51 5.22
C ALA A 82 24.04 0.86 4.49
N ALA A 83 24.07 0.70 3.17
CA ALA A 83 25.23 1.08 2.34
C ALA A 83 25.51 2.59 2.37
N GLN A 84 24.49 3.42 2.59
CA GLN A 84 24.62 4.88 2.79
C GLN A 84 24.99 5.26 4.23
N GLY A 85 25.20 4.28 5.12
CA GLY A 85 25.56 4.52 6.52
C GLY A 85 24.39 4.96 7.41
N ALA A 86 23.15 4.84 6.93
CA ALA A 86 21.98 5.14 7.73
C ALA A 86 21.85 4.10 8.87
N GLN A 87 21.76 4.60 10.10
CA GLN A 87 21.39 3.76 11.24
C GLN A 87 19.88 3.54 11.16
N GLY A 88 19.47 2.33 10.76
CA GLY A 88 18.06 1.98 10.63
C GLY A 88 17.29 2.25 11.93
N ASN A 89 16.12 2.87 11.82
CA ASN A 89 15.20 3.12 12.95
C ASN A 89 14.09 2.05 13.06
N GLY A 90 14.28 0.90 12.39
CA GLY A 90 13.33 -0.20 12.32
C GLY A 90 12.09 0.03 11.45
N VAL A 91 11.95 1.19 10.78
CA VAL A 91 10.75 1.49 9.98
C VAL A 91 10.56 0.51 8.80
N LEU A 92 11.66 -0.04 8.27
CA LEU A 92 11.64 -1.01 7.18
C LEU A 92 11.62 -2.48 7.65
N ASP A 93 11.44 -2.73 8.95
CA ASP A 93 11.36 -4.10 9.47
C ASP A 93 9.94 -4.66 9.35
N VAL A 94 8.95 -3.80 9.20
CA VAL A 94 7.53 -4.13 9.08
C VAL A 94 6.88 -3.34 7.94
N ALA A 95 5.76 -3.84 7.42
CA ALA A 95 4.97 -3.14 6.41
C ALA A 95 4.43 -1.79 6.93
N GLY A 96 4.15 -0.86 6.02
CA GLY A 96 3.59 0.47 6.30
C GLY A 96 4.56 1.64 6.13
N ALA A 97 5.84 1.38 5.86
CA ALA A 97 6.86 2.43 5.72
C ALA A 97 6.57 3.39 4.55
N PHE A 98 5.88 2.91 3.53
CA PHE A 98 5.51 3.68 2.34
C PHE A 98 4.05 4.18 2.38
N GLY A 99 3.39 4.00 3.53
CA GLY A 99 2.01 4.38 3.79
C GLY A 99 0.98 3.58 2.98
N GLU A 100 1.36 2.38 2.56
CA GLU A 100 0.50 1.43 1.86
C GLU A 100 -0.63 0.92 2.75
N ASN A 101 -1.77 0.63 2.13
CA ASN A 101 -2.86 -0.10 2.76
C ASN A 101 -2.71 -1.61 2.58
N LEU A 102 -2.18 -2.04 1.45
CA LEU A 102 -2.03 -3.45 1.08
C LEU A 102 -0.55 -3.75 0.88
N SER A 103 0.02 -4.58 1.76
CA SER A 103 1.38 -5.07 1.62
C SER A 103 1.36 -6.53 1.20
N THR A 104 1.94 -6.85 0.05
CA THR A 104 1.92 -8.21 -0.53
C THR A 104 3.31 -8.75 -0.80
N THR A 105 3.42 -10.06 -0.93
CA THR A 105 4.60 -10.73 -1.50
C THR A 105 4.24 -11.38 -2.83
N GLY A 106 5.12 -11.27 -3.82
CA GLY A 106 4.98 -11.88 -5.15
C GLY A 106 4.12 -11.11 -6.15
N LEU A 107 3.68 -9.89 -5.82
CA LEU A 107 2.98 -8.98 -6.72
C LEU A 107 3.77 -7.69 -6.86
N THR A 108 4.58 -7.62 -7.92
CA THR A 108 5.39 -6.45 -8.27
C THR A 108 4.88 -5.80 -9.54
N GLU A 109 5.43 -4.64 -9.86
CA GLU A 109 5.11 -3.83 -11.03
C GLU A 109 5.32 -4.59 -12.36
N ALA A 110 6.19 -5.61 -12.37
CA ALA A 110 6.42 -6.45 -13.54
C ALA A 110 5.23 -7.39 -13.87
N ALA A 111 4.35 -7.63 -12.90
CA ALA A 111 3.21 -8.55 -13.03
C ALA A 111 1.85 -7.84 -12.94
N VAL A 112 1.84 -6.51 -12.91
CA VAL A 112 0.63 -5.67 -12.76
C VAL A 112 0.52 -4.68 -13.90
N CYS A 113 -0.69 -4.54 -14.44
CA CYS A 113 -1.04 -3.55 -15.44
C CYS A 113 -2.19 -2.67 -14.96
N ILE A 114 -2.25 -1.42 -15.48
CA ILE A 114 -3.43 -0.56 -15.29
C ILE A 114 -4.65 -1.25 -15.90
N GLY A 115 -5.76 -1.24 -15.18
CA GLY A 115 -6.99 -1.94 -15.54
C GLY A 115 -7.08 -3.39 -15.04
N ASP A 116 -6.00 -3.94 -14.46
CA ASP A 116 -6.07 -5.26 -13.84
C ASP A 116 -7.05 -5.27 -12.67
N ARG A 117 -7.87 -6.32 -12.60
CA ARG A 117 -8.89 -6.47 -11.56
C ARG A 117 -8.55 -7.60 -10.60
N PHE A 118 -8.58 -7.30 -9.32
CA PHE A 118 -8.30 -8.25 -8.25
C PHE A 118 -9.51 -8.41 -7.34
N ARG A 119 -9.74 -9.64 -6.89
CA ARG A 119 -10.74 -9.95 -5.87
C ARG A 119 -10.08 -10.00 -4.50
N LEU A 120 -10.49 -9.10 -3.61
CA LEU A 120 -10.04 -9.02 -2.22
C LEU A 120 -11.20 -9.39 -1.30
N GLY A 121 -11.31 -10.68 -0.96
CA GLY A 121 -12.50 -11.19 -0.27
C GLY A 121 -13.78 -10.95 -1.09
N SER A 122 -14.71 -10.15 -0.55
CA SER A 122 -15.93 -9.77 -1.25
C SER A 122 -15.77 -8.57 -2.18
N ALA A 123 -14.68 -7.79 -2.07
CA ALA A 123 -14.44 -6.61 -2.89
C ALA A 123 -13.82 -6.98 -4.25
N LEU A 124 -14.16 -6.21 -5.27
CA LEU A 124 -13.46 -6.18 -6.56
C LEU A 124 -12.78 -4.82 -6.68
N VAL A 125 -11.48 -4.80 -6.94
CA VAL A 125 -10.67 -3.59 -7.09
C VAL A 125 -10.00 -3.60 -8.45
N GLU A 126 -9.70 -2.41 -8.98
CA GLU A 126 -9.03 -2.22 -10.27
C GLU A 126 -7.79 -1.36 -10.07
N VAL A 127 -6.70 -1.70 -10.75
CA VAL A 127 -5.47 -0.90 -10.74
C VAL A 127 -5.68 0.35 -11.58
N SER A 128 -5.66 1.52 -10.94
CA SER A 128 -5.93 2.81 -11.59
C SER A 128 -4.68 3.50 -12.12
N GLN A 129 -3.60 3.54 -11.32
CA GLN A 129 -2.38 4.27 -11.61
C GLN A 129 -1.19 3.72 -10.80
N ALA A 130 0.03 4.01 -11.26
CA ALA A 130 1.21 3.91 -10.42
C ALA A 130 1.16 4.96 -9.29
N ARG A 131 1.87 4.66 -8.20
CA ARG A 131 2.05 5.57 -7.07
C ARG A 131 3.21 6.54 -7.32
#